data_AF-A0A7X6UQM1-F1
#
_entry.id   AF-A0A7X6UQM1-F1
#
_cell.length_a   1.000
_cell.length_b   1.000
_cell.length_c   1.000
_cell.angle_alpha   90.00
_cell.angle_beta   90.00
_cell.angle_gamma   90.00
#
_symmetry.space_group_name_H-M   'P 1'
#
loop_
_entity.id
_entity.type
_entity.pdbx_description
1 polymer ?
#
loop_
_entity_poly.entity_id
_entity_poly.type
_entity_poly.pdbx_seq_one_letter_code
_entity_poly.pdbx_strand_id
1 'polypeptide(L)'
;MTNQKQVEIICPACGSDSLLKREPVYEGLKKTGEKASCSYCGHVFTEPDKIPFKNKATPKIFDKDDLNSAPQIFEEDENKQLCRYCAHYVVNPFIQWCALNKREVEATDTCSKFTKPVATKKTPETNSTDRLRKLLGDIE
;
A
#
# COMPACT_ATOMS: atom_id res chain seq x y z
N MET A 1 -3.46 4.63 -9.24
CA MET A 1 -3.66 5.99 -9.82
C MET A 1 -5.01 6.00 -10.52
N THR A 2 -6.05 6.48 -9.85
CA THR A 2 -7.43 6.47 -10.35
C THR A 2 -7.57 7.50 -11.46
N ASN A 3 -7.83 7.03 -12.68
CA ASN A 3 -8.12 7.85 -13.85
C ASN A 3 -9.47 8.56 -13.64
N GLN A 4 -9.46 9.72 -12.96
CA GLN A 4 -10.66 10.51 -12.71
C GLN A 4 -11.04 11.25 -13.98
N LYS A 5 -11.91 10.63 -14.79
CA LYS A 5 -12.58 11.32 -15.91
C LYS A 5 -13.35 12.53 -15.38
N GLN A 6 -13.28 13.65 -16.09
CA GLN A 6 -14.04 14.86 -15.79
C GLN A 6 -15.55 14.55 -15.81
N VAL A 7 -16.27 15.03 -14.80
CA VAL A 7 -17.71 14.77 -14.58
C VAL A 7 -18.52 16.04 -14.37
N GLU A 8 -17.89 17.16 -14.01
CA GLU A 8 -18.57 18.43 -13.80
C GLU A 8 -18.89 19.09 -15.15
N ILE A 9 -20.15 19.47 -15.34
CA ILE A 9 -20.67 20.05 -16.58
C ILE A 9 -21.56 21.26 -16.29
N ILE A 10 -21.69 22.14 -17.28
CA ILE A 10 -22.76 23.15 -17.31
C ILE A 10 -23.79 22.64 -18.32
N CYS A 11 -24.94 22.15 -17.84
CA CYS A 11 -25.90 21.51 -18.74
C CYS A 11 -26.53 22.53 -19.69
N PRO A 12 -26.50 22.34 -21.03
CA PRO A 12 -27.09 23.29 -21.97
C PRO A 12 -28.62 23.29 -21.95
N ALA A 13 -29.24 22.21 -21.42
CA ALA A 13 -30.70 22.09 -21.36
C ALA A 13 -31.32 22.81 -20.17
N CYS A 14 -30.67 22.79 -18.99
CA CYS A 14 -31.19 23.46 -17.79
C CYS A 14 -30.34 24.66 -17.32
N GLY A 15 -29.18 24.89 -17.93
CA GLY A 15 -28.24 25.96 -17.58
C GLY A 15 -27.55 25.81 -16.21
N SER A 16 -27.82 24.71 -15.49
CA SER A 16 -27.34 24.50 -14.12
C SER A 16 -25.97 23.82 -14.09
N ASP A 17 -25.18 24.13 -13.07
CA ASP A 17 -24.02 23.32 -12.67
C ASP A 17 -24.51 21.94 -12.25
N SER A 18 -24.04 20.90 -12.94
CA SER A 18 -24.45 19.52 -12.69
C SER A 18 -23.28 18.56 -12.86
N LEU A 19 -23.48 17.33 -12.39
CA LEU A 19 -22.62 16.21 -12.71
C LEU A 19 -23.17 15.45 -13.92
N LEU A 20 -22.27 14.83 -14.67
CA LEU A 20 -22.57 13.92 -15.77
C LEU A 20 -22.71 12.49 -15.23
N LYS A 21 -23.90 11.92 -15.37
CA LYS A 21 -24.17 10.51 -15.08
C LYS A 21 -23.88 9.67 -16.33
N ARG A 22 -23.08 8.61 -16.20
CA ARG A 22 -22.81 7.65 -17.28
C ARG A 22 -23.44 6.31 -16.91
N GLU A 23 -24.44 5.90 -17.68
CA GLU A 23 -25.13 4.62 -17.50
C GLU A 23 -24.70 3.66 -18.60
N PRO A 24 -24.14 2.49 -18.28
CA PRO A 24 -23.80 1.49 -19.29
C PRO A 24 -25.07 0.92 -19.93
N VAL A 25 -25.10 0.88 -21.26
CA VAL A 25 -26.16 0.23 -22.05
C VAL A 25 -25.67 -1.16 -22.43
N TYR A 26 -26.53 -2.17 -22.25
CA TYR A 26 -26.22 -3.58 -22.51
C TYR A 26 -27.19 -4.16 -23.54
N GLU A 27 -26.68 -5.09 -24.36
CA GLU A 27 -27.47 -6.01 -25.17
C GLU A 27 -27.19 -7.42 -24.68
N GLY A 28 -28.17 -8.00 -23.96
CA GLY A 28 -27.95 -9.20 -23.16
C GLY A 28 -26.92 -8.94 -22.05
N LEU A 29 -25.84 -9.74 -22.03
CA LEU A 29 -24.72 -9.59 -21.08
C LEU A 29 -23.56 -8.76 -21.64
N LYS A 30 -23.64 -8.28 -22.88
CA LYS A 30 -22.58 -7.51 -23.52
C LYS A 30 -22.85 -6.02 -23.38
N LYS A 31 -21.89 -5.26 -22.85
CA LYS A 31 -21.96 -3.79 -22.83
C LYS A 31 -21.80 -3.26 -24.25
N THR A 32 -22.82 -2.57 -24.76
CA THR A 32 -22.86 -2.04 -26.13
C THR A 32 -22.58 -0.54 -26.18
N GLY A 33 -22.71 0.18 -25.07
CA GLY A 33 -22.39 1.59 -25.02
C GLY A 33 -22.51 2.21 -23.64
N GLU A 34 -22.46 3.54 -23.60
CA GLU A 34 -22.72 4.34 -22.42
C GLU A 34 -23.66 5.48 -22.80
N LYS A 35 -24.74 5.64 -22.03
CA LYS A 35 -25.64 6.77 -22.11
C LYS A 35 -25.18 7.82 -21.11
N ALA A 36 -24.93 9.03 -21.58
CA ALA A 36 -24.55 10.15 -20.73
C ALA A 36 -25.77 11.05 -20.49
N SER A 37 -26.06 11.37 -19.24
CA SER A 37 -27.19 12.24 -18.87
C SER A 37 -26.83 13.26 -17.80
N CYS A 38 -27.54 14.38 -17.79
CA CYS A 38 -27.46 15.39 -16.74
C CYS A 38 -28.10 14.84 -15.46
N SER A 39 -27.37 14.82 -14.35
CA SER A 39 -27.90 14.34 -13.06
C SER A 39 -29.02 15.20 -12.49
N TYR A 40 -29.11 16.48 -12.88
CA TYR A 40 -30.13 17.40 -12.38
C TYR A 40 -31.44 17.32 -13.18
N CYS A 41 -31.40 17.56 -14.50
CA CYS A 41 -32.62 17.63 -15.33
C CYS A 41 -32.91 16.36 -16.13
N GLY A 42 -32.01 15.38 -16.12
CA GLY A 42 -32.16 14.13 -16.88
C GLY A 42 -31.92 14.25 -18.39
N HIS A 43 -31.52 15.42 -18.91
CA HIS A 43 -31.22 15.60 -20.33
C HIS A 43 -30.15 14.60 -20.79
N VAL A 44 -30.46 13.87 -21.87
CA VAL A 44 -29.60 12.82 -22.44
C VAL A 44 -28.75 13.42 -23.55
N PHE A 45 -27.43 13.29 -23.42
CA PHE A 45 -26.50 13.73 -24.44
C PHE A 45 -26.36 12.63 -25.51
N THR A 46 -26.72 12.96 -26.75
CA THR A 46 -26.57 12.07 -27.92
C THR A 46 -25.13 12.01 -28.41
N GLU A 47 -24.38 13.10 -28.26
CA GLU A 47 -22.98 13.19 -28.67
C GLU A 47 -22.08 13.28 -27.44
N PRO A 48 -21.38 12.18 -27.06
CA PRO A 48 -20.53 12.17 -25.87
C PRO A 48 -19.30 13.10 -25.99
N ASP A 49 -18.89 13.45 -27.21
CA ASP A 49 -17.72 14.29 -27.48
C ASP A 49 -17.99 15.80 -27.35
N LYS A 50 -19.28 16.21 -27.35
CA LYS A 50 -19.67 17.62 -27.25
C LYS A 50 -20.21 18.01 -25.86
N ILE A 51 -19.88 17.25 -24.83
CA ILE A 51 -20.33 17.54 -23.47
C ILE A 51 -19.56 18.77 -22.93
N PRO A 52 -20.24 19.85 -22.51
CA PRO A 52 -19.61 21.06 -22.01
C PRO A 52 -19.10 20.86 -20.58
N PHE A 53 -17.88 20.35 -20.45
CA PHE A 53 -17.24 20.17 -19.14
C PHE A 53 -16.77 21.50 -18.53
N LYS A 54 -16.94 21.62 -17.21
CA LYS A 54 -16.45 22.78 -16.45
C LYS A 54 -14.96 22.64 -16.20
N ASN A 55 -14.19 23.68 -16.50
CA ASN A 55 -12.75 23.70 -16.20
C ASN A 55 -12.54 23.57 -14.70
N LYS A 56 -11.75 22.56 -14.29
CA LYS A 56 -11.32 22.42 -12.90
C LYS A 56 -10.21 23.43 -12.64
N ALA A 57 -10.50 24.44 -11.84
CA ALA A 57 -9.48 25.21 -11.17
C ALA A 57 -9.16 24.50 -9.85
N THR A 58 -7.91 24.07 -9.68
CA THR A 58 -7.46 23.58 -8.37
C THR A 58 -7.12 24.81 -7.53
N PRO A 59 -7.94 25.16 -6.52
CA PRO A 59 -7.60 26.28 -5.67
C PRO A 59 -6.37 25.92 -4.83
N LYS A 60 -5.37 26.79 -4.84
CA LYS A 60 -4.20 26.66 -3.95
C LYS A 60 -4.58 27.22 -2.59
N ILE A 61 -5.25 26.40 -1.78
CA ILE A 61 -5.70 26.77 -0.43
C ILE A 61 -4.65 26.41 0.61
N PHE A 62 -3.89 25.34 0.37
CA PHE A 62 -2.85 24.85 1.26
C PHE A 62 -1.52 24.81 0.54
N ASP A 63 -0.51 25.37 1.18
CA ASP A 63 0.88 25.32 0.75
C ASP A 63 1.68 24.37 1.65
N LYS A 64 2.94 24.13 1.28
CA LYS A 64 3.83 23.25 2.08
C LYS A 64 4.05 23.78 3.49
N ASP A 65 3.89 25.08 3.69
CA ASP A 65 4.06 25.75 4.98
C ASP A 65 2.88 25.48 5.94
N ASP A 66 1.73 25.01 5.43
CA ASP A 66 0.60 24.57 6.26
C ASP A 66 0.79 23.14 6.81
N LEU A 67 1.83 22.44 6.35
CA LEU A 67 2.18 21.13 6.89
C LEU A 67 2.87 21.34 8.24
N ASN A 68 2.19 20.98 9.32
CA ASN A 68 2.86 20.80 10.60
C ASN A 68 4.02 19.82 10.42
N SER A 69 5.19 20.16 10.97
CA SER A 69 6.33 19.25 11.05
C SER A 69 5.88 17.93 11.67
N ALA A 70 6.20 16.81 11.01
CA ALA A 70 5.83 15.49 11.51
C ALA A 70 6.33 15.31 12.95
N PRO A 71 5.46 14.99 13.91
CA PRO A 71 5.89 14.82 15.29
C PRO A 71 6.84 13.63 15.38
N GLN A 72 8.03 13.86 15.92
CA GLN A 72 8.97 12.79 16.28
C GLN A 72 8.50 12.20 17.61
N ILE A 73 7.67 11.15 17.54
CA ILE A 73 7.05 10.52 18.71
C ILE A 73 7.97 9.45 19.33
N PHE A 74 8.83 8.84 18.52
CA PHE A 74 9.67 7.72 18.94
C PHE A 74 11.14 8.04 18.77
N GLU A 75 11.96 7.62 19.72
CA GLU A 75 13.41 7.62 19.55
C GLU A 75 13.83 6.40 18.72
N GLU A 76 14.87 6.54 17.88
CA GLU A 76 15.37 5.42 17.05
C GLU A 76 15.80 4.19 17.87
N ASP A 77 16.06 4.40 19.16
CA ASP A 77 16.70 3.46 20.05
C ASP A 77 15.76 2.81 21.06
N GLU A 78 14.49 3.23 21.08
CA GLU A 78 13.52 2.86 22.11
C GLU A 78 13.27 1.34 22.15
N ASN A 79 13.36 0.67 21.00
CA ASN A 79 13.16 -0.77 20.87
C ASN A 79 14.43 -1.62 21.05
N LYS A 80 15.59 -1.02 21.35
CA LYS A 80 16.88 -1.74 21.32
C LYS A 80 17.05 -2.83 22.38
N GLN A 81 16.20 -2.86 23.41
CA GLN A 81 16.28 -3.82 24.52
C GLN A 81 15.14 -4.85 24.55
N LEU A 82 14.44 -5.03 23.43
CA LEU A 82 13.41 -6.06 23.30
C LEU A 82 14.03 -7.46 23.18
N CYS A 83 13.33 -8.48 23.69
CA CYS A 83 13.72 -9.89 23.61
C CYS A 83 14.12 -10.30 22.19
N ARG A 84 13.43 -9.80 21.16
CA ARG A 84 13.76 -10.06 19.75
C ARG A 84 15.21 -9.74 19.35
N TYR A 85 15.83 -8.79 20.02
CA TYR A 85 17.21 -8.34 19.77
C TYR A 85 18.22 -8.91 20.78
N CYS A 86 17.79 -9.79 21.67
CA CYS A 86 18.64 -10.41 22.68
C CYS A 86 19.39 -11.62 22.11
N ALA A 87 20.63 -11.83 22.55
CA ALA A 87 21.47 -12.97 22.19
C ALA A 87 20.88 -14.32 22.62
N HIS A 88 20.00 -14.32 23.63
CA HIS A 88 19.39 -15.52 24.20
C HIS A 88 18.01 -15.83 23.63
N TYR A 89 17.53 -15.03 22.66
CA TYR A 89 16.25 -15.24 22.02
C TYR A 89 16.36 -16.26 20.90
N VAL A 90 15.55 -17.31 20.97
CA VAL A 90 15.54 -18.40 20.00
C VAL A 90 14.24 -18.34 19.21
N VAL A 91 14.36 -18.17 17.89
CA VAL A 91 13.23 -18.25 16.97
C VAL A 91 12.99 -19.71 16.63
N ASN A 92 11.93 -20.29 17.19
CA ASN A 92 11.36 -21.57 16.76
C ASN A 92 10.03 -21.27 16.05
N PRO A 93 9.70 -21.94 14.93
CA PRO A 93 8.43 -21.75 14.21
C PRO A 93 7.16 -21.82 15.06
N PHE A 94 7.17 -22.54 16.18
CA PHE A 94 5.98 -22.75 17.01
C PHE A 94 5.99 -21.98 18.33
N ILE A 95 7.17 -21.66 18.87
CA ILE A 95 7.30 -21.00 20.18
C ILE A 95 8.43 -19.98 20.14
N GLN A 96 8.24 -18.87 20.87
CA GLN A 96 9.28 -17.89 21.09
C GLN A 96 9.91 -18.16 22.46
N TRP A 97 11.21 -18.50 22.48
CA TRP A 97 11.83 -19.05 23.68
C TRP A 97 13.06 -18.28 24.13
N CYS A 98 13.18 -18.06 25.44
CA CYS A 98 14.39 -17.52 26.05
C CYS A 98 15.31 -18.66 26.54
N ALA A 99 16.47 -18.82 25.90
CA ALA A 99 17.45 -19.85 26.28
C ALA A 99 18.06 -19.63 27.68
N LEU A 100 18.11 -18.38 28.16
CA LEU A 100 18.67 -18.05 29.48
C LEU A 100 17.71 -18.40 30.62
N ASN A 101 16.46 -17.95 30.53
CA ASN A 101 15.46 -18.16 31.59
C ASN A 101 14.65 -19.45 31.41
N LYS A 102 14.80 -20.14 30.27
CA LYS A 102 14.11 -21.39 29.93
C LYS A 102 12.59 -21.28 30.06
N ARG A 103 12.03 -20.26 29.43
CA ARG A 103 10.59 -20.02 29.36
C ARG A 103 10.19 -19.41 28.02
N GLU A 104 8.92 -19.50 27.70
CA GLU A 104 8.30 -18.78 26.59
C GLU A 104 8.31 -17.27 26.88
N VAL A 105 8.57 -16.47 25.85
CA VAL A 105 8.66 -15.00 25.91
C VAL A 105 8.13 -14.43 24.60
N GLU A 106 7.62 -13.20 24.64
CA GLU A 106 7.25 -12.48 23.42
C GLU A 106 8.44 -11.68 22.87
N ALA A 107 8.45 -11.47 21.55
CA ALA A 107 9.45 -10.67 20.85
C ALA A 107 9.56 -9.24 21.40
N THR A 108 8.45 -8.68 21.89
CA THR A 108 8.32 -7.33 22.45
C THR A 108 8.51 -7.26 23.96
N ASP A 109 8.84 -8.37 24.63
CA ASP A 109 9.14 -8.33 26.06
C ASP A 109 10.46 -7.59 26.32
N THR A 110 10.56 -6.92 27.47
CA THR A 110 11.80 -6.35 27.99
C THR A 110 12.41 -7.24 29.07
N CYS A 111 13.74 -7.25 29.18
CA CYS A 111 14.45 -8.13 30.11
C CYS A 111 15.62 -7.40 30.76
N SER A 112 15.75 -7.50 32.08
CA SER A 112 16.88 -6.94 32.84
C SER A 112 18.22 -7.62 32.55
N LYS A 113 18.20 -8.84 31.98
CA LYS A 113 19.38 -9.62 31.58
C LYS A 113 19.62 -9.56 30.06
N PHE A 114 19.24 -8.46 29.42
CA PHE A 114 19.41 -8.28 27.98
C PHE A 114 20.89 -8.23 27.60
N THR A 115 21.26 -9.03 26.59
CA THR A 115 22.62 -9.06 26.03
C THR A 115 22.53 -8.95 24.52
N LYS A 116 23.28 -8.05 23.88
CA LYS A 116 23.29 -7.91 22.42
C LYS A 116 23.99 -9.11 21.77
N PRO A 117 23.44 -9.69 20.68
CA PRO A 117 24.11 -10.75 19.94
C PRO A 117 25.41 -10.21 19.33
N VAL A 118 26.48 -11.00 19.43
CA VAL A 118 27.74 -10.69 18.76
C VAL A 118 27.52 -10.90 17.26
N ALA A 119 27.82 -9.88 16.45
CA ALA A 119 27.69 -9.98 15.01
C ALA A 119 28.65 -11.05 14.47
N THR A 120 28.15 -12.26 14.25
CA THR A 120 28.87 -13.27 13.49
C THR A 120 28.77 -12.90 12.01
N LYS A 121 29.93 -12.69 11.37
CA LYS A 121 29.99 -12.53 9.91
C LYS A 121 29.37 -13.78 9.30
N LYS A 122 28.18 -13.65 8.69
CA LYS A 122 27.59 -14.73 7.90
C LYS A 122 28.54 -15.01 6.73
N THR A 123 29.23 -16.14 6.76
CA THR A 123 29.88 -16.69 5.57
C THR A 123 28.77 -16.90 4.52
N PRO A 124 28.94 -16.45 3.26
CA PRO A 124 27.90 -16.59 2.26
C PRO A 124 27.59 -18.07 2.07
N GLU A 125 26.33 -18.41 2.31
CA GLU A 125 25.80 -19.76 2.15
C GLU A 125 25.91 -20.14 0.67
N THR A 126 26.85 -21.04 0.35
CA THR A 126 26.91 -21.64 -0.98
C THR A 126 25.67 -22.51 -1.13
N ASN A 127 24.78 -22.15 -2.08
CA ASN A 127 23.53 -22.86 -2.34
C ASN A 127 23.73 -24.38 -2.40
N SER A 128 22.85 -25.13 -1.73
CA SER A 128 22.90 -26.60 -1.63
C SER A 128 22.91 -27.29 -3.00
N THR A 129 22.37 -26.63 -4.02
CA THR A 129 22.37 -27.09 -5.42
C THR A 129 23.76 -27.07 -6.05
N ASP A 130 24.63 -26.12 -5.70
CA ASP A 130 26.02 -26.06 -6.19
C ASP A 130 26.90 -27.13 -5.55
N ARG A 131 26.62 -27.48 -4.29
CA ARG A 131 27.33 -28.60 -3.62
C ARG A 131 27.01 -29.94 -4.26
N LEU A 132 25.76 -30.17 -4.65
CA LEU A 132 25.32 -31.41 -5.30
C LEU A 132 25.89 -31.54 -6.72
N ARG A 133 25.88 -30.46 -7.52
CA ARG A 133 26.54 -30.42 -8.83
C ARG A 133 28.04 -30.70 -8.76
N LYS A 134 28.72 -30.10 -7.78
CA LYS A 134 30.16 -30.27 -7.57
C LYS A 134 30.54 -31.68 -7.09
N LEU A 135 29.61 -32.40 -6.44
CA LEU A 135 29.83 -33.76 -5.94
C LEU A 135 29.51 -34.84 -6.97
N LEU A 136 28.55 -34.61 -7.85
CA LEU A 136 28.07 -35.64 -8.78
C LEU A 136 28.67 -35.53 -10.19
N GLY A 137 29.33 -34.41 -10.52
CA GLY A 137 29.82 -34.15 -11.88
C GLY A 137 28.66 -33.98 -12.85
N ASP A 138 28.80 -33.10 -13.84
CA ASP A 138 27.77 -32.93 -14.85
C ASP A 138 27.73 -34.20 -15.72
N ILE A 139 26.68 -35.01 -15.57
CA ILE A 139 26.42 -36.15 -16.45
C ILE A 139 25.87 -35.55 -17.75
N GLU A 140 26.67 -35.63 -18.82
CA GLU A 140 26.28 -35.32 -20.21
C GLU A 140 25.17 -36.24 -20.72
#